data_AF-A0A3N0AHE9-F1
#
_entry.id   AF-A0A3N0AHE9-F1
#
_cell.length_a   1.000
_cell.length_b   1.000
_cell.length_c   1.000
_cell.angle_alpha   90.00
_cell.angle_beta   90.00
_cell.angle_gamma   90.00
#
_symmetry.space_group_name_H-M   'P 1'
#
loop_
_entity.id
_entity.type
_entity.pdbx_description
1 polymer ?
#
loop_
_entity_poly.entity_id
_entity_poly.type
_entity_poly.pdbx_seq_one_letter_code
_entity_poly.pdbx_strand_id
1 'polypeptide(L)'
;MKNYQVRAFFIDKKDVATPLTDDLIAGGYVQKRGGYIDRARERGIDRPTQYWHLIESWSAASAPDATFGRSIKCGELIFWMAESSGAVSAAALERLKDDVLREPSNRVRGNGLIQDACFDAIARVVEAFDAGASE
;
A
#
# COMPACT_ATOMS: atom_id res chain seq x y z
N MET A 1 -10.74 8.19 -0.48
CA MET A 1 -9.96 8.32 0.77
C MET A 1 -9.16 9.62 0.85
N LYS A 2 -9.27 10.33 1.97
CA LYS A 2 -8.48 11.51 2.35
C LYS A 2 -7.31 11.12 3.25
N ASN A 3 -6.24 11.92 3.28
CA ASN A 3 -5.04 11.62 4.06
C ASN A 3 -5.35 11.40 5.55
N TYR A 4 -6.21 12.22 6.17
CA TYR A 4 -6.59 11.99 7.58
C TYR A 4 -7.21 10.60 7.80
N GLN A 5 -8.09 10.14 6.91
CA GLN A 5 -8.74 8.81 6.97
C GLN A 5 -7.71 7.70 6.83
N VAL A 6 -6.86 7.81 5.80
CA VAL A 6 -5.78 6.85 5.55
C VAL A 6 -4.83 6.77 6.74
N ARG A 7 -4.41 7.93 7.27
CA ARG A 7 -3.52 7.98 8.43
C ARG A 7 -4.16 7.34 9.64
N ALA A 8 -5.38 7.74 10.00
CA ALA A 8 -6.07 7.21 11.18
C ALA A 8 -6.23 5.69 11.12
N PHE A 9 -6.56 5.14 9.94
CA PHE A 9 -6.77 3.71 9.77
C PHE A 9 -5.48 2.87 9.75
N PHE A 10 -4.38 3.40 9.20
CA PHE A 10 -3.14 2.64 8.99
C PHE A 10 -2.04 2.91 10.03
N ILE A 11 -2.20 3.92 10.91
CA ILE A 11 -1.15 4.31 11.88
C ILE A 11 -0.75 3.18 12.83
N ASP A 12 -1.68 2.26 13.15
CA ASP A 12 -1.45 1.14 14.06
C ASP A 12 -0.93 -0.14 13.36
N LYS A 13 -0.74 -0.10 12.03
CA LYS A 13 -0.44 -1.31 11.23
C LYS A 13 1.05 -1.56 10.99
N LYS A 14 1.91 -0.87 11.75
CA LYS A 14 3.37 -0.97 11.59
C LYS A 14 3.88 -2.41 11.75
N ASP A 15 3.34 -3.13 12.73
CA ASP A 15 3.82 -4.45 13.14
C ASP A 15 2.86 -5.58 12.73
N VAL A 16 1.86 -5.28 11.88
CA VAL A 16 0.98 -6.30 11.30
C VAL A 16 1.78 -7.15 10.32
N ALA A 17 1.73 -8.47 10.49
CA ALA A 17 2.40 -9.40 9.60
C ALA A 17 1.77 -9.36 8.20
N THR A 18 2.60 -9.21 7.16
CA THR A 18 2.18 -9.17 5.76
C THR A 18 2.99 -10.14 4.89
N PRO A 19 2.89 -11.46 5.15
CA PRO A 19 3.69 -12.46 4.46
C PRO A 19 3.48 -12.50 2.94
N LEU A 20 2.28 -12.19 2.44
CA LEU A 20 2.03 -12.16 0.99
C LEU A 20 2.72 -10.96 0.33
N THR A 21 2.78 -9.82 1.01
CA THR A 21 3.57 -8.66 0.59
C THR A 21 5.05 -8.99 0.59
N ASP A 22 5.54 -9.68 1.63
CA ASP A 22 6.95 -10.07 1.72
C ASP A 22 7.32 -11.03 0.59
N ASP A 23 6.48 -12.03 0.29
CA ASP A 23 6.64 -12.94 -0.85
C ASP A 23 6.63 -12.20 -2.19
N LEU A 24 5.73 -11.22 -2.36
CA LEU A 24 5.62 -10.42 -3.58
C LEU A 24 6.92 -9.65 -3.85
N ILE A 25 7.48 -9.03 -2.81
CA ILE A 25 8.75 -8.29 -2.87
C ILE A 25 9.91 -9.26 -3.10
N ALA A 26 9.96 -10.38 -2.39
CA ALA A 26 10.98 -11.42 -2.54
C ALA A 26 10.97 -12.05 -3.94
N GLY A 27 9.79 -12.18 -4.55
CA GLY A 27 9.58 -12.61 -5.94
C GLY A 27 10.04 -11.59 -6.99
N GLY A 28 10.58 -10.45 -6.58
CA GLY A 28 11.18 -9.46 -7.46
C GLY A 28 10.25 -8.33 -7.90
N TYR A 29 9.01 -8.30 -7.43
CA TYR A 29 8.09 -7.19 -7.66
C TYR A 29 8.37 -6.04 -6.68
N VAL A 30 9.53 -5.40 -6.86
CA VAL A 30 10.01 -4.33 -5.97
C VAL A 30 10.30 -3.04 -6.72
N GLN A 31 9.85 -1.91 -6.17
CA GLN A 31 10.17 -0.59 -6.71
C GLN A 31 11.64 -0.26 -6.42
N LYS A 32 12.42 0.00 -7.48
CA LYS A 32 13.87 0.23 -7.35
C LYS A 32 14.25 1.70 -7.11
N ARG A 33 13.39 2.64 -7.51
CA ARG A 33 13.63 4.10 -7.52
C ARG A 33 12.30 4.86 -7.41
N GLY A 34 12.35 6.13 -7.00
CA GLY A 34 11.19 7.02 -6.92
C GLY A 34 11.11 7.79 -5.60
N GLY A 35 10.17 8.72 -5.52
CA GLY A 35 10.18 9.77 -4.50
C GLY A 35 10.27 9.31 -3.04
N TYR A 36 9.60 8.21 -2.67
CA TYR A 36 9.70 7.71 -1.28
C TYR A 36 11.05 7.04 -0.98
N ILE A 37 11.65 6.37 -1.96
CA ILE A 37 12.97 5.72 -1.82
C ILE A 37 14.05 6.79 -1.68
N ASP A 38 13.96 7.85 -2.48
CA ASP A 38 14.90 8.96 -2.42
C ASP A 38 14.79 9.68 -1.07
N ARG A 39 13.56 9.96 -0.61
CA ARG A 39 13.32 10.52 0.73
C ARG A 39 13.80 9.61 1.86
N ALA A 40 13.67 8.28 1.71
CA ALA A 40 14.18 7.33 2.71
C ALA A 40 15.69 7.43 2.83
N ARG A 41 16.40 7.49 1.69
CA ARG A 41 17.86 7.66 1.65
C ARG A 41 18.32 8.97 2.27
N GLU A 42 17.63 10.08 1.99
CA GLU A 42 17.92 11.38 2.61
C GLU A 42 17.83 11.33 4.15
N ARG A 43 17.01 10.41 4.69
CA ARG A 43 16.85 10.19 6.14
C ARG A 43 17.68 9.01 6.68
N GLY A 44 18.62 8.48 5.88
CA GLY A 44 19.49 7.37 6.29
C GLY A 44 18.79 6.01 6.39
N ILE A 45 17.64 5.84 5.73
CA ILE A 45 16.86 4.61 5.73
C ILE A 45 17.15 3.85 4.43
N ASP A 46 17.85 2.72 4.55
CA ASP A 46 18.28 1.91 3.40
C ASP A 46 17.13 1.10 2.79
N ARG A 47 16.26 0.52 3.65
CA ARG A 47 15.16 -0.36 3.24
C ARG A 47 13.83 0.11 3.86
N PRO A 48 13.21 1.16 3.31
CA PRO A 48 11.92 1.64 3.81
C PRO A 48 10.83 0.57 3.67
N THR A 49 10.06 0.36 4.73
CA THR A 49 8.88 -0.53 4.71
C THR A 49 7.70 0.13 4.00
N GLN A 50 6.66 -0.65 3.66
CA GLN A 50 5.43 -0.07 3.09
C GLN A 50 4.67 0.78 4.11
N TYR A 51 4.75 0.45 5.41
CA TYR A 51 4.29 1.35 6.48
C TYR A 51 5.01 2.70 6.41
N TRP A 52 6.34 2.69 6.33
CA TRP A 52 7.12 3.92 6.23
C TRP A 52 6.76 4.72 4.99
N HIS A 53 6.60 4.03 3.85
CA HIS A 53 6.15 4.65 2.60
C HIS A 53 4.80 5.36 2.75
N LEU A 54 3.82 4.73 3.39
CA LEU A 54 2.50 5.34 3.59
C LEU A 54 2.52 6.45 4.64
N ILE A 55 2.95 6.13 5.86
CA ILE A 55 2.75 6.97 7.05
C ILE A 55 3.83 8.04 7.17
N GLU A 56 5.09 7.65 7.05
CA GLU A 56 6.24 8.52 7.31
C GLU A 56 6.67 9.32 6.08
N SER A 57 6.29 8.86 4.88
CA SER A 57 6.56 9.55 3.63
C SER A 57 5.31 10.22 3.05
N TRP A 58 4.36 9.47 2.49
CA TRP A 58 3.24 10.08 1.77
C TRP A 58 2.34 10.90 2.71
N SER A 59 1.87 10.30 3.80
CA SER A 59 0.91 10.92 4.73
C SER A 59 1.52 12.10 5.46
N ALA A 60 2.72 11.95 6.01
CA ALA A 60 3.42 13.00 6.75
C ALA A 60 3.76 14.24 5.92
N ALA A 61 3.92 14.09 4.59
CA ALA A 61 4.20 15.23 3.71
C ALA A 61 2.96 15.76 2.96
N SER A 62 1.81 15.12 3.13
CA SER A 62 0.57 15.52 2.47
C SER A 62 -0.30 16.35 3.41
N ALA A 63 -1.08 17.29 2.87
CA ALA A 63 -2.10 17.98 3.65
C ALA A 63 -3.15 16.99 4.20
N PRO A 64 -3.84 17.28 5.31
CA PRO A 64 -4.85 16.38 5.88
C PRO A 64 -5.97 15.99 4.90
N ASP A 65 -6.38 16.90 4.02
CA ASP A 65 -7.43 16.73 3.02
C ASP A 65 -6.91 16.28 1.64
N ALA A 66 -5.60 16.02 1.54
CA ALA A 66 -4.99 15.48 0.33
C ALA A 66 -5.65 14.15 -0.05
N THR A 67 -5.87 13.94 -1.34
CA THR A 67 -6.58 12.76 -1.83
C THR A 67 -5.60 11.61 -2.07
N PHE A 68 -5.81 10.48 -1.39
CA PHE A 68 -5.19 9.21 -1.77
C PHE A 68 -6.08 8.56 -2.83
N GLY A 69 -5.71 8.73 -4.10
CA GLY A 69 -6.49 8.30 -5.26
C GLY A 69 -5.76 7.27 -6.13
N ARG A 70 -6.42 6.81 -7.19
CA ARG A 70 -5.85 5.89 -8.20
C ARG A 70 -4.66 6.47 -8.98
N SER A 71 -4.34 7.75 -8.80
CA SER A 71 -3.10 8.35 -9.29
C SER A 71 -1.85 7.78 -8.60
N ILE A 72 -1.99 7.20 -7.40
CA ILE A 72 -0.92 6.49 -6.70
C ILE A 72 -0.67 5.15 -7.40
N LYS A 73 0.48 5.02 -8.08
CA LYS A 73 0.87 3.84 -8.87
C LYS A 73 1.96 3.01 -8.18
N CYS A 74 1.81 2.79 -6.88
CA CYS A 74 2.73 2.01 -6.07
C CYS A 74 2.11 0.65 -5.73
N GLY A 75 2.31 -0.35 -6.60
CA GLY A 75 1.69 -1.67 -6.46
C GLY A 75 1.99 -2.33 -5.11
N GLU A 76 3.25 -2.35 -4.66
CA GLU A 76 3.62 -2.92 -3.34
C GLU A 76 2.90 -2.24 -2.18
N LEU A 77 2.76 -0.91 -2.23
CA LEU A 77 2.07 -0.15 -1.21
C LEU A 77 0.58 -0.54 -1.17
N ILE A 78 -0.08 -0.56 -2.33
CA ILE A 78 -1.50 -0.91 -2.42
C ILE A 78 -1.72 -2.37 -1.98
N PHE A 79 -0.81 -3.28 -2.35
CA PHE A 79 -0.87 -4.68 -1.94
C PHE A 79 -0.73 -4.83 -0.42
N TRP A 80 0.27 -4.16 0.18
CA TRP A 80 0.45 -4.11 1.63
C TRP A 80 -0.75 -3.50 2.35
N MET A 81 -1.34 -2.42 1.81
CA MET A 81 -2.54 -1.81 2.37
C MET A 81 -3.71 -2.79 2.35
N ALA A 82 -3.87 -3.59 1.30
CA ALA A 82 -4.93 -4.60 1.22
C ALA A 82 -4.73 -5.72 2.24
N GLU A 83 -3.50 -6.22 2.38
CA GLU A 83 -3.18 -7.31 3.29
C GLU A 83 -3.27 -6.88 4.76
N SER A 84 -2.60 -5.78 5.13
CA SER A 84 -2.57 -5.29 6.51
C SER A 84 -3.95 -4.86 7.03
N SER A 85 -4.85 -4.45 6.14
CA SER A 85 -6.23 -4.08 6.49
C SER A 85 -7.22 -5.24 6.47
N GLY A 86 -6.85 -6.38 5.87
CA GLY A 86 -7.80 -7.44 5.56
C GLY A 86 -8.90 -7.04 4.55
N ALA A 87 -8.73 -5.93 3.82
CA ALA A 87 -9.71 -5.44 2.85
C ALA A 87 -9.98 -6.45 1.72
N VAL A 88 -8.98 -7.29 1.41
CA VAL A 88 -9.08 -8.37 0.43
C VAL A 88 -8.72 -9.68 1.13
N SER A 89 -9.50 -10.73 0.90
CA SER A 89 -9.25 -12.04 1.50
C SER A 89 -7.86 -12.57 1.13
N ALA A 90 -7.19 -13.25 2.07
CA ALA A 90 -5.86 -13.84 1.85
C ALA A 90 -5.79 -14.72 0.59
N ALA A 91 -6.79 -15.58 0.35
CA ALA A 91 -6.83 -16.43 -0.84
C ALA A 91 -6.93 -15.64 -2.16
N ALA A 92 -7.57 -14.48 -2.17
CA ALA A 92 -7.63 -13.61 -3.34
C ALA A 92 -6.32 -12.85 -3.55
N LEU A 93 -5.69 -12.37 -2.46
CA LEU A 93 -4.37 -11.75 -2.52
C LEU A 93 -3.29 -12.73 -2.96
N GLU A 94 -3.36 -13.99 -2.54
CA GLU A 94 -2.42 -15.03 -2.96
C GLU A 94 -2.50 -15.29 -4.46
N ARG A 95 -3.71 -15.45 -5.02
CA ARG A 95 -3.90 -15.58 -6.48
C ARG A 95 -3.39 -14.35 -7.23
N LEU A 96 -3.67 -13.16 -6.72
CA LEU A 96 -3.20 -11.91 -7.30
C LEU A 96 -1.67 -11.81 -7.29
N LYS A 97 -1.03 -12.21 -6.18
CA LYS A 97 0.43 -12.30 -6.05
C LYS A 97 1.00 -13.18 -7.15
N ASP A 98 0.46 -14.39 -7.31
CA ASP A 98 0.93 -15.34 -8.32
C ASP A 98 0.77 -14.78 -9.75
N ASP A 99 -0.36 -14.14 -10.05
CA ASP A 99 -0.62 -13.51 -11.35
C ASP A 99 0.34 -12.34 -11.66
N VAL A 100 0.72 -11.56 -10.64
CA VAL A 100 1.72 -10.49 -10.76
C VAL A 100 3.13 -11.08 -10.96
N LEU A 101 3.47 -12.13 -10.21
CA LEU A 101 4.78 -12.78 -10.25
C LEU A 101 5.01 -13.64 -11.52
N ARG A 102 4.02 -13.83 -12.39
CA ARG A 102 4.25 -14.36 -13.74
C ARG A 102 5.15 -13.46 -14.59
N GLU A 103 5.08 -12.14 -14.38
CA GLU A 103 5.90 -11.14 -15.09
C GLU A 103 6.31 -10.01 -14.12
N PRO A 104 7.20 -10.28 -13.14
CA PRO A 104 7.47 -9.36 -12.04
C PRO A 104 8.15 -8.05 -12.51
N SER A 105 8.82 -8.08 -13.66
CA SER A 105 9.41 -6.90 -14.30
C SER A 105 8.39 -6.01 -15.00
N ASN A 106 7.22 -6.54 -15.36
CA ASN A 106 6.14 -5.81 -16.03
C ASN A 106 5.31 -5.03 -15.00
N ARG A 107 5.93 -3.98 -14.43
CA ARG A 107 5.34 -3.15 -13.37
C ARG A 107 4.05 -2.46 -13.78
N VAL A 108 3.88 -2.10 -15.05
CA VAL A 108 2.65 -1.45 -15.54
C VAL A 108 1.48 -2.41 -15.40
N ARG A 109 1.63 -3.64 -15.92
CA ARG A 109 0.62 -4.71 -15.77
C ARG A 109 0.36 -5.02 -14.30
N GLY A 110 1.41 -5.29 -13.53
CA GLY A 110 1.26 -5.64 -12.11
C GLY A 110 0.59 -4.54 -11.28
N ASN A 111 0.96 -3.27 -11.51
CA ASN A 111 0.33 -2.13 -10.82
C ASN A 111 -1.16 -2.04 -11.17
N GLY A 112 -1.52 -2.29 -12.44
CA GLY A 112 -2.91 -2.31 -12.90
C GLY A 112 -3.71 -3.41 -12.19
N LEU A 113 -3.21 -4.65 -12.23
CA LEU A 113 -3.86 -5.79 -11.57
C LEU A 113 -4.11 -5.53 -10.08
N ILE A 114 -3.09 -5.02 -9.37
CA ILE A 114 -3.20 -4.74 -7.94
C ILE A 114 -4.18 -3.60 -7.67
N GLN A 115 -4.13 -2.53 -8.45
CA GLN A 115 -5.02 -1.39 -8.26
C GLN A 115 -6.48 -1.79 -8.49
N ASP A 116 -6.76 -2.55 -9.54
CA ASP A 116 -8.11 -2.99 -9.88
C ASP A 116 -8.68 -3.97 -8.86
N ALA A 117 -7.85 -4.87 -8.32
CA ALA A 117 -8.28 -5.84 -7.32
C ALA A 117 -8.44 -5.24 -5.91
N CYS A 118 -7.59 -4.29 -5.52
CA CYS A 118 -7.46 -3.88 -4.13
C CYS A 118 -8.00 -2.49 -3.81
N PHE A 119 -7.90 -1.52 -4.72
CA PHE A 119 -8.04 -0.10 -4.35
C PHE A 119 -9.44 0.23 -3.79
N ASP A 120 -10.50 -0.22 -4.46
CA ASP A 120 -11.86 0.07 -4.04
C ASP A 120 -12.24 -0.68 -2.76
N ALA A 121 -11.68 -1.88 -2.54
CA ALA A 121 -11.87 -2.63 -1.31
C ALA A 121 -11.21 -1.92 -0.11
N ILE A 122 -9.98 -1.43 -0.28
CA ILE A 122 -9.28 -0.62 0.72
C ILE A 122 -10.08 0.65 1.02
N ALA A 123 -10.54 1.35 -0.02
CA ALA A 123 -11.32 2.57 0.15
C ALA A 123 -12.57 2.34 1.01
N ARG A 124 -13.32 1.27 0.75
CA ARG A 124 -14.51 0.91 1.53
C ARG A 124 -14.21 0.69 3.00
N VAL A 125 -13.15 -0.04 3.35
CA VAL A 125 -12.85 -0.31 4.78
C VAL A 125 -12.34 0.94 5.50
N VAL A 126 -11.57 1.79 4.82
CA VAL A 126 -11.09 3.07 5.37
C VAL A 126 -12.26 4.04 5.59
N GLU A 127 -13.17 4.14 4.62
CA GLU A 127 -14.34 5.02 4.70
C GLU A 127 -15.33 4.53 5.76
N ALA A 128 -15.51 3.20 5.90
CA ALA A 128 -16.35 2.61 6.96
C ALA A 128 -15.76 2.87 8.36
N PHE A 129 -14.44 2.74 8.53
CA PHE A 129 -13.77 3.05 9.80
C PHE A 129 -13.94 4.52 10.19
N ASP A 130 -13.76 5.43 9.24
CA ASP A 130 -13.90 6.87 9.47
C ASP A 130 -15.34 7.27 9.86
N ALA A 131 -16.33 6.65 9.21
CA ALA A 131 -17.74 6.85 9.54
C ALA A 131 -18.06 6.40 10.97
N GLY A 132 -17.54 5.24 11.40
CA GLY A 132 -17.74 4.73 12.77
C GLY A 132 -16.91 5.42 13.84
N ALA A 133 -15.84 6.12 13.49
CA ALA A 133 -15.05 6.95 14.41
C ALA A 133 -15.67 8.34 14.65
N SER A 134 -16.69 8.70 13.87
CA SER A 134 -17.41 9.97 13.94
C SER A 134 -18.72 9.89 14.78
N GLU A 135 -19.02 8.73 15.35
CA GLU A 135 -20.13 8.45 16.28
C GLU A 135 -19.65 8.41 17.74
#